data_AF-A0A2V3UCP4-F1
#
_entry.id   AF-A0A2V3UCP4-F1
#
_cell.length_a   1.000
_cell.length_b   1.000
_cell.length_c   1.000
_cell.angle_alpha   90.00
_cell.angle_beta   90.00
_cell.angle_gamma   90.00
#
_symmetry.space_group_name_H-M   'P 1'
#
loop_
_entity.id
_entity.type
_entity.pdbx_description
1 polymer ?
#
loop_
_entity_poly.entity_id
_entity_poly.type
_entity_poly.pdbx_seq_one_letter_code
_entity_poly.pdbx_strand_id
1 'polypeptide(L)'
;MTGRRLRPAAGPLLVVAALTFQPLPASAQVSSFLDGLFGRKEEPAPPPAAAPEPEAAPAPAKKAAQKPGKGTEKAAEKGSDKATEKTGSVKAAAKPGTPAPAAPAAASGTRVAAVGAPSLGASLQDADPATIVAGANAYFNGFQTLTGSFIQIGADGRRIGGKLTLAKPGRLRFEYDQPSPLEVVADGTSVAVRDRKLNTQDLYFISQTPLKFLLRDKIDLARDLNVTDVSNDPGGIRIGLEDRSTLGGTSKIQLYFDAEMKTLSQWRITDPQGYLTTVQLSNLQKGKAVDGALFFINYGRAEDKAMQRQIQSQNP
;
A
#
# COMPACT_ATOMS: atom_id res chain seq x y z
N MET A 1 -17.85 -73.70 -52.55
CA MET A 1 -16.61 -73.00 -52.15
C MET A 1 -16.94 -71.52 -52.06
N THR A 2 -17.21 -71.00 -50.87
CA THR A 2 -17.65 -69.61 -50.71
C THR A 2 -16.88 -69.01 -49.54
N GLY A 3 -15.95 -68.11 -49.88
CA GLY A 3 -14.94 -67.56 -48.98
C GLY A 3 -15.53 -66.62 -47.93
N ARG A 4 -15.17 -66.89 -46.67
CA ARG A 4 -15.43 -66.03 -45.52
C ARG A 4 -14.45 -64.85 -45.55
N ARG A 5 -14.91 -63.69 -46.00
CA ARG A 5 -14.18 -62.42 -45.88
C ARG A 5 -14.47 -61.81 -44.51
N LEU A 6 -13.47 -61.83 -43.62
CA LEU A 6 -13.39 -60.90 -42.48
C LEU A 6 -13.22 -59.49 -43.03
N ARG A 7 -14.06 -58.54 -42.59
CA ARG A 7 -13.72 -57.12 -42.57
C ARG A 7 -14.29 -56.43 -41.31
N PRO A 8 -13.58 -55.42 -40.78
CA PRO A 8 -13.56 -55.06 -39.38
C PRO A 8 -14.67 -54.09 -38.96
N ALA A 9 -14.93 -54.10 -37.65
CA ALA A 9 -15.87 -53.24 -36.95
C ALA A 9 -15.57 -51.75 -37.16
N ALA A 10 -16.63 -50.99 -37.46
CA ALA A 10 -16.64 -49.54 -37.36
C ALA A 10 -16.67 -49.14 -35.87
N GLY A 11 -15.53 -48.73 -35.34
CA GLY A 11 -15.45 -48.04 -34.06
C GLY A 11 -15.77 -46.55 -34.23
N PRO A 12 -16.40 -45.90 -33.24
CA PRO A 12 -16.78 -44.50 -33.35
C PRO A 12 -15.53 -43.63 -33.33
N LEU A 13 -15.55 -42.58 -34.15
CA LEU A 13 -14.59 -41.50 -34.15
C LEU A 13 -14.66 -40.81 -32.78
N LEU A 14 -13.75 -41.17 -31.87
CA LEU A 14 -13.49 -40.39 -30.67
C LEU A 14 -12.76 -39.12 -31.14
N VAL A 15 -13.50 -38.03 -31.28
CA VAL A 15 -12.92 -36.69 -31.36
C VAL A 15 -12.22 -36.45 -30.03
N VAL A 16 -10.91 -36.71 -30.00
CA VAL A 16 -10.04 -36.22 -28.94
C VAL A 16 -10.08 -34.71 -29.07
N ALA A 17 -10.91 -34.08 -28.24
CA ALA A 17 -10.78 -32.67 -27.95
C ALA A 17 -9.39 -32.48 -27.37
N ALA A 18 -8.45 -32.05 -28.22
CA ALA A 18 -7.19 -31.53 -27.79
C ALA A 18 -7.51 -30.30 -26.92
N LEU A 19 -7.62 -30.53 -25.61
CA LEU A 19 -7.44 -29.48 -24.62
C LEU A 19 -6.01 -28.95 -24.83
N THR A 20 -5.89 -27.97 -25.72
CA THR A 20 -4.72 -27.11 -25.74
C THR A 20 -4.72 -26.45 -24.37
N PHE A 21 -3.92 -26.97 -23.45
CA PHE A 21 -3.50 -26.28 -22.25
C PHE A 21 -2.82 -25.00 -22.74
N GLN A 22 -3.59 -23.92 -22.86
CA GLN A 22 -3.01 -22.62 -23.13
C GLN A 22 -2.21 -22.24 -21.88
N PRO A 23 -0.91 -21.94 -21.98
CA PRO A 23 -0.17 -21.40 -20.86
C PRO A 23 -0.82 -20.07 -20.46
N LEU A 24 -1.11 -19.91 -19.16
CA LEU A 24 -1.65 -18.66 -18.62
C LEU A 24 -0.80 -17.46 -19.09
N PRO A 25 -1.44 -16.37 -19.57
CA PRO A 25 -0.71 -15.15 -19.91
C PRO A 25 -0.07 -14.54 -18.65
N ALA A 26 1.03 -13.81 -18.82
CA ALA A 26 1.82 -13.18 -17.75
C ALA A 26 1.01 -12.24 -16.81
N SER A 27 -0.23 -11.91 -17.16
CA SER A 27 -1.23 -11.18 -16.37
C SER A 27 -1.69 -11.89 -15.09
N ALA A 28 -1.44 -13.21 -14.93
CA ALA A 28 -1.75 -13.97 -13.71
C ALA A 28 -0.58 -14.09 -12.72
N GLN A 29 0.54 -13.40 -12.94
CA GLN A 29 1.77 -13.51 -12.12
C GLN A 29 2.25 -12.18 -11.52
N VAL A 30 1.51 -11.12 -11.82
CA VAL A 30 1.49 -9.78 -11.21
C VAL A 30 0.49 -9.74 -10.03
N SER A 31 -0.48 -10.64 -10.11
CA SER A 31 -1.76 -10.63 -9.41
C SER A 31 -1.64 -10.91 -7.91
N SER A 32 -0.67 -11.69 -7.45
CA SER A 32 -0.50 -11.99 -6.01
C SER A 32 0.31 -10.94 -5.23
N PHE A 33 1.02 -10.05 -5.93
CA PHE A 33 1.93 -9.10 -5.29
C PHE A 33 1.28 -7.72 -5.03
N LEU A 34 0.35 -7.30 -5.88
CA LEU A 34 -0.50 -6.15 -5.58
C LEU A 34 -1.65 -6.49 -4.64
N ASP A 35 -2.08 -7.76 -4.61
CA ASP A 35 -3.25 -8.24 -3.84
C ASP A 35 -3.15 -7.89 -2.34
N GLY A 36 -1.94 -7.80 -1.78
CA GLY A 36 -1.74 -7.42 -0.39
C GLY A 36 -1.39 -5.94 -0.14
N LEU A 37 -1.01 -5.18 -1.18
CA LEU A 37 -0.71 -3.75 -1.02
C LEU A 37 -1.96 -2.86 -1.17
N PHE A 38 -3.06 -3.42 -1.70
CA PHE A 38 -4.33 -2.75 -1.91
C PHE A 38 -5.48 -3.76 -1.69
N GLY A 39 -5.64 -4.26 -0.47
CA GLY A 39 -6.52 -5.39 -0.13
C GLY A 39 -7.83 -5.55 -0.92
N ARG A 40 -8.11 -6.81 -1.22
CA ARG A 40 -9.14 -7.28 -2.16
C ARG A 40 -10.54 -6.73 -1.88
N LYS A 41 -11.21 -6.22 -2.92
CA LYS A 41 -12.67 -6.25 -3.05
C LYS A 41 -13.03 -7.49 -3.87
N GLU A 42 -13.98 -8.29 -3.38
CA GLU A 42 -14.46 -9.52 -4.00
C GLU A 42 -14.73 -9.38 -5.51
N GLU A 43 -14.25 -10.36 -6.28
CA GLU A 43 -14.86 -10.74 -7.55
C GLU A 43 -15.92 -11.80 -7.24
N PRO A 44 -17.17 -11.69 -7.75
CA PRO A 44 -18.21 -12.66 -7.49
C PRO A 44 -17.82 -14.00 -8.11
N ALA A 45 -18.09 -15.10 -7.40
CA ALA A 45 -17.88 -16.44 -7.91
C ALA A 45 -18.52 -16.60 -9.31
N PRO A 46 -17.87 -17.31 -10.25
CA PRO A 46 -18.51 -17.65 -11.50
C PRO A 46 -19.82 -18.39 -11.17
N PRO A 47 -20.95 -18.05 -11.82
CA PRO A 47 -22.20 -18.76 -11.57
C PRO A 47 -21.93 -20.26 -11.76
N PRO A 48 -22.43 -21.13 -10.87
CA PRO A 48 -22.30 -22.57 -11.07
C PRO A 48 -22.83 -22.90 -12.46
N ALA A 49 -22.03 -23.64 -13.23
CA ALA A 49 -22.41 -24.14 -14.53
C ALA A 49 -23.82 -24.70 -14.45
N ALA A 50 -24.72 -24.16 -15.28
CA ALA A 50 -26.11 -24.59 -15.34
C ALA A 50 -26.13 -26.12 -15.52
N ALA A 51 -26.69 -26.81 -14.54
CA ALA A 51 -27.03 -28.22 -14.68
C ALA A 51 -27.98 -28.37 -15.88
N PRO A 52 -27.82 -29.42 -16.69
CA PRO A 52 -28.63 -29.61 -17.89
C PRO A 52 -30.12 -29.75 -17.52
N GLU A 53 -30.95 -29.02 -18.25
CA GLU A 53 -32.42 -29.09 -18.19
C GLU A 53 -32.92 -30.53 -18.37
N PRO A 54 -33.90 -30.97 -17.57
CA PRO A 54 -34.80 -32.04 -17.97
C PRO A 54 -36.03 -31.48 -18.70
N GLU A 55 -36.15 -32.00 -19.91
CA GLU A 55 -37.27 -32.15 -20.85
C GLU A 55 -38.72 -31.99 -20.30
N ALA A 56 -39.59 -31.48 -21.17
CA ALA A 56 -40.91 -30.91 -20.90
C ALA A 56 -42.09 -31.91 -20.77
N ALA A 57 -43.19 -31.36 -20.20
CA ALA A 57 -44.63 -31.51 -20.54
C ALA A 57 -45.55 -32.01 -19.38
N PRO A 58 -46.89 -31.78 -19.43
CA PRO A 58 -47.65 -30.56 -19.72
C PRO A 58 -48.74 -30.25 -18.64
N ALA A 59 -49.33 -29.04 -18.69
CA ALA A 59 -50.41 -28.56 -17.80
C ALA A 59 -51.80 -29.19 -18.09
N PRO A 60 -52.84 -29.03 -17.22
CA PRO A 60 -53.77 -27.90 -17.44
C PRO A 60 -54.55 -27.32 -16.22
N ALA A 61 -55.00 -26.05 -16.41
CA ALA A 61 -56.31 -25.45 -16.09
C ALA A 61 -56.62 -24.65 -14.76
N LYS A 62 -56.81 -23.33 -14.98
CA LYS A 62 -57.99 -22.44 -14.69
C LYS A 62 -58.13 -21.62 -13.37
N LYS A 63 -58.39 -20.30 -13.61
CA LYS A 63 -59.24 -19.27 -12.92
C LYS A 63 -58.78 -18.76 -11.53
N ALA A 64 -58.96 -17.50 -11.10
CA ALA A 64 -59.56 -16.25 -11.62
C ALA A 64 -59.12 -15.05 -10.73
N ALA A 65 -59.23 -13.80 -11.26
CA ALA A 65 -59.52 -12.47 -10.65
C ALA A 65 -58.90 -12.08 -9.27
N GLN A 66 -58.45 -10.84 -8.97
CA GLN A 66 -59.06 -9.52 -9.20
C GLN A 66 -58.06 -8.40 -8.79
N LYS A 67 -58.32 -7.15 -9.22
CA LYS A 67 -57.47 -5.93 -9.14
C LYS A 67 -57.92 -4.99 -7.97
N PRO A 68 -57.43 -3.74 -7.80
CA PRO A 68 -56.74 -3.25 -6.61
C PRO A 68 -57.49 -2.16 -5.80
N GLY A 69 -57.08 -1.91 -4.55
CA GLY A 69 -57.54 -0.80 -3.73
C GLY A 69 -56.42 0.18 -3.39
N LYS A 70 -56.54 1.42 -3.87
CA LYS A 70 -55.70 2.58 -3.57
C LYS A 70 -56.40 3.41 -2.48
N GLY A 71 -55.66 3.89 -1.50
CA GLY A 71 -56.11 4.84 -0.48
C GLY A 71 -54.95 5.67 0.07
N THR A 72 -54.80 6.86 -0.49
CA THR A 72 -54.14 8.08 0.03
C THR A 72 -54.75 8.50 1.38
N GLU A 73 -54.19 9.32 2.30
CA GLU A 73 -53.43 10.59 2.32
C GLU A 73 -53.05 10.81 3.83
N LYS A 74 -51.88 11.27 4.29
CA LYS A 74 -51.22 12.61 4.26
C LYS A 74 -51.38 13.43 5.55
N ALA A 75 -50.36 14.26 5.79
CA ALA A 75 -50.25 15.47 6.64
C ALA A 75 -49.73 15.22 8.07
N ALA A 76 -48.54 15.70 8.45
CA ALA A 76 -48.11 17.08 8.83
C ALA A 76 -47.79 17.04 10.34
N GLU A 77 -46.86 17.73 11.01
CA GLU A 77 -46.32 19.11 10.99
C GLU A 77 -45.11 19.09 12.00
N LYS A 78 -43.92 19.66 11.75
CA LYS A 78 -43.41 21.05 11.89
C LYS A 78 -43.34 21.64 13.33
N GLY A 79 -42.19 22.30 13.62
CA GLY A 79 -41.94 23.31 14.69
C GLY A 79 -41.03 22.81 15.82
N SER A 80 -40.06 23.54 16.39
CA SER A 80 -39.61 24.94 16.27
C SER A 80 -38.26 25.15 17.01
N ASP A 81 -37.55 26.22 16.66
CA ASP A 81 -36.37 26.87 17.27
C ASP A 81 -36.44 27.13 18.80
N LYS A 82 -35.32 27.23 19.55
CA LYS A 82 -34.36 28.37 19.63
C LYS A 82 -33.52 28.38 20.95
N ALA A 83 -32.22 28.68 20.80
CA ALA A 83 -31.26 29.46 21.62
C ALA A 83 -31.09 29.29 23.15
N THR A 84 -29.82 29.20 23.60
CA THR A 84 -29.18 30.19 24.51
C THR A 84 -27.64 30.15 24.41
N GLU A 85 -27.01 31.32 24.53
CA GLU A 85 -25.56 31.65 24.47
C GLU A 85 -24.72 31.19 25.67
N LYS A 86 -23.38 31.11 25.51
CA LYS A 86 -22.39 31.90 26.27
C LYS A 86 -20.94 31.73 25.78
N THR A 87 -20.35 32.85 25.34
CA THR A 87 -19.07 33.48 25.76
C THR A 87 -17.84 32.57 25.93
N GLY A 88 -16.64 32.83 25.40
CA GLY A 88 -16.02 34.01 24.83
C GLY A 88 -14.50 33.93 25.10
N SER A 89 -13.71 34.19 24.07
CA SER A 89 -12.27 33.93 23.98
C SER A 89 -11.39 35.15 24.35
N VAL A 90 -10.14 34.85 24.74
CA VAL A 90 -8.86 35.55 24.50
C VAL A 90 -8.55 37.00 24.95
N LYS A 91 -7.44 37.09 25.70
CA LYS A 91 -6.18 37.83 25.43
C LYS A 91 -6.13 39.37 25.57
N ALA A 92 -5.38 39.81 26.58
CA ALA A 92 -4.59 41.06 26.66
C ALA A 92 -3.54 40.83 27.79
N ALA A 93 -2.31 41.36 27.83
CA ALA A 93 -1.61 42.39 27.10
C ALA A 93 -0.09 42.15 27.25
N ALA A 94 0.70 42.74 26.35
CA ALA A 94 2.16 42.77 26.37
C ALA A 94 2.66 44.22 26.45
N LYS A 95 3.95 44.37 26.83
CA LYS A 95 4.89 45.53 26.75
C LYS A 95 5.26 46.20 28.10
N PRO A 96 6.41 46.92 28.19
CA PRO A 96 7.73 46.34 28.51
C PRO A 96 8.46 47.16 29.61
N GLY A 97 9.57 46.66 30.16
CA GLY A 97 10.36 47.44 31.10
C GLY A 97 11.78 46.92 31.29
N THR A 98 12.74 47.60 30.68
CA THR A 98 14.18 47.55 31.02
C THR A 98 14.47 48.81 31.85
N PRO A 99 15.29 48.75 32.91
CA PRO A 99 16.71 49.13 32.75
C PRO A 99 17.70 48.29 33.60
N ALA A 100 18.89 48.06 33.04
CA ALA A 100 20.14 47.79 33.79
C ALA A 100 20.79 49.14 34.18
N PRO A 101 21.97 49.25 34.83
CA PRO A 101 22.85 48.24 35.45
C PRO A 101 23.40 48.66 36.86
N ALA A 102 23.89 47.70 37.66
CA ALA A 102 24.95 47.95 38.66
C ALA A 102 25.59 46.63 39.12
N ALA A 103 26.91 46.53 38.95
CA ALA A 103 27.80 45.56 39.62
C ALA A 103 28.58 46.32 40.72
N PRO A 104 29.50 45.71 41.51
CA PRO A 104 29.84 44.29 41.70
C PRO A 104 29.93 43.90 43.21
N ALA A 105 29.86 42.60 43.54
CA ALA A 105 30.45 42.08 44.78
C ALA A 105 30.73 40.58 44.67
N ALA A 106 31.98 40.22 44.95
CA ALA A 106 32.51 38.87 44.93
C ALA A 106 31.99 38.02 46.10
N ALA A 107 31.66 36.75 45.84
CA ALA A 107 31.70 35.69 46.84
C ALA A 107 31.80 34.31 46.16
N SER A 108 32.95 33.68 46.37
CA SER A 108 33.21 32.26 46.58
C SER A 108 32.26 31.19 45.98
N GLY A 109 32.85 30.37 45.11
CA GLY A 109 32.81 28.92 45.24
C GLY A 109 31.46 28.24 44.99
N THR A 110 31.18 27.90 43.73
CA THR A 110 30.29 26.78 43.41
C THR A 110 30.91 26.03 42.23
N ARG A 111 31.27 24.76 42.47
CA ARG A 111 31.69 23.86 41.41
C ARG A 111 30.57 23.79 40.40
N VAL A 112 30.81 24.29 39.18
CA VAL A 112 29.97 23.95 38.04
C VAL A 112 30.21 22.47 37.79
N ALA A 113 29.29 21.63 38.26
CA ALA A 113 29.19 20.26 37.81
C ALA A 113 29.14 20.35 36.28
N ALA A 114 30.15 19.78 35.62
CA ALA A 114 30.12 19.57 34.19
C ALA A 114 28.80 18.86 33.89
N VAL A 115 27.88 19.57 33.23
CA VAL A 115 26.69 18.96 32.66
C VAL A 115 27.22 17.93 31.69
N GLY A 116 27.12 16.66 32.10
CA GLY A 116 27.50 15.54 31.28
C GLY A 116 26.79 15.71 29.94
N ALA A 117 27.58 15.86 28.88
CA ALA A 117 27.09 15.63 27.54
C ALA A 117 26.37 14.27 27.56
N PRO A 118 25.18 14.14 26.95
CA PRO A 118 24.56 12.83 26.83
C PRO A 118 25.56 11.93 26.11
N SER A 119 25.99 10.90 26.81
CA SER A 119 26.80 9.83 26.26
C SER A 119 26.01 9.21 25.10
N LEU A 120 26.40 9.57 23.88
CA LEU A 120 26.09 8.83 22.64
C LEU A 120 26.78 7.47 22.74
N GLY A 121 26.19 6.57 23.53
CA GLY A 121 26.79 5.28 23.82
C GLY A 121 25.90 4.31 24.60
N ALA A 122 24.61 4.63 24.78
CA ALA A 122 23.65 3.59 25.12
C ALA A 122 23.46 2.73 23.86
N SER A 123 23.90 1.48 23.93
CA SER A 123 23.56 0.47 22.93
C SER A 123 22.04 0.43 22.76
N LEU A 124 21.56 0.57 21.53
CA LEU A 124 20.11 0.53 21.23
C LEU A 124 19.45 -0.79 21.67
N GLN A 125 20.26 -1.82 22.00
CA GLN A 125 19.84 -3.08 22.61
C GLN A 125 19.03 -2.94 23.90
N ASP A 126 19.31 -1.94 24.74
CA ASP A 126 18.59 -1.72 26.01
C ASP A 126 17.68 -0.48 25.97
N ALA A 127 17.45 0.07 24.78
CA ALA A 127 16.64 1.27 24.61
C ALA A 127 15.14 0.99 24.81
N ASP A 128 14.46 1.91 25.50
CA ASP A 128 13.01 1.88 25.64
C ASP A 128 12.32 1.94 24.25
N PRO A 129 11.17 1.27 24.04
CA PRO A 129 10.43 1.29 22.78
C PRO A 129 10.19 2.69 22.19
N ALA A 130 9.94 3.70 23.02
CA ALA A 130 9.73 5.07 22.54
C ALA A 130 11.00 5.64 21.89
N THR A 131 12.18 5.31 22.41
CA THR A 131 13.48 5.72 21.85
C THR A 131 13.72 5.05 20.50
N ILE A 132 13.35 3.77 20.37
CA ILE A 132 13.46 3.04 19.11
C ILE A 132 12.52 3.63 18.04
N VAL A 133 11.27 3.91 18.39
CA VAL A 133 10.32 4.55 17.46
C VAL A 133 10.80 5.94 17.05
N ALA A 134 11.36 6.71 17.98
CA ALA A 134 11.98 8.01 17.67
C ALA A 134 13.16 7.88 16.70
N GLY A 135 14.00 6.85 16.86
CA GLY A 135 15.09 6.55 15.93
C GLY A 135 14.59 6.21 14.52
N ALA A 136 13.54 5.41 14.40
CA ALA A 136 12.91 5.13 13.11
C ALA A 136 12.29 6.38 12.46
N ASN A 137 11.62 7.24 13.25
CA ASN A 137 11.16 8.54 12.78
C ASN A 137 12.32 9.40 12.26
N ALA A 138 13.42 9.47 12.99
CA ALA A 138 14.62 10.21 12.58
C ALA A 138 15.23 9.63 11.29
N TYR A 139 15.31 8.30 11.16
CA TYR A 139 15.79 7.64 9.95
C TYR A 139 14.97 8.06 8.72
N PHE A 140 13.64 7.94 8.79
CA PHE A 140 12.80 8.24 7.63
C PHE A 140 12.75 9.74 7.32
N ASN A 141 12.77 10.60 8.33
CA ASN A 141 12.77 12.04 8.14
C ASN A 141 14.15 12.59 7.72
N GLY A 142 15.19 11.76 7.76
CA GLY A 142 16.55 12.13 7.40
C GLY A 142 16.86 12.15 5.89
N PHE A 143 15.92 11.75 5.04
CA PHE A 143 16.11 11.76 3.59
C PHE A 143 14.84 12.18 2.85
N GLN A 144 15.02 12.98 1.78
CA GLN A 144 13.95 13.31 0.84
C GLN A 144 13.94 12.38 -0.37
N THR A 145 15.08 11.78 -0.72
CA THR A 145 15.19 10.81 -1.81
C THR A 145 15.91 9.56 -1.32
N LEU A 146 15.49 8.41 -1.83
CA LEU A 146 16.09 7.12 -1.55
C LEU A 146 16.07 6.28 -2.82
N THR A 147 17.21 5.75 -3.22
CA THR A 147 17.30 4.81 -4.34
C THR A 147 18.02 3.55 -3.91
N GLY A 148 17.67 2.40 -4.46
CA GLY A 148 18.39 1.16 -4.19
C GLY A 148 17.83 -0.02 -4.97
N SER A 149 18.20 -1.21 -4.56
CA SER A 149 17.70 -2.46 -5.11
C SER A 149 16.76 -3.12 -4.11
N PHE A 150 15.82 -3.91 -4.61
CA PHE A 150 14.97 -4.71 -3.77
C PHE A 150 14.85 -6.15 -4.28
N ILE A 151 14.55 -7.06 -3.36
CA ILE A 151 14.06 -8.40 -3.67
C ILE A 151 12.74 -8.57 -2.94
N GLN A 152 11.69 -8.80 -3.70
CA GLN A 152 10.37 -9.06 -3.17
C GLN A 152 10.11 -10.56 -3.17
N ILE A 153 9.59 -11.06 -2.06
CA ILE A 153 9.18 -12.44 -1.84
C ILE A 153 7.67 -12.42 -1.61
N GLY A 154 6.92 -12.97 -2.56
CA GLY A 154 5.47 -13.10 -2.47
C GLY A 154 5.02 -14.18 -1.48
N ALA A 155 3.71 -14.26 -1.24
CA ALA A 155 3.12 -15.29 -0.39
C ALA A 155 3.30 -16.71 -0.95
N ASP A 156 3.53 -16.84 -2.26
CA ASP A 156 3.86 -18.08 -2.97
C ASP A 156 5.36 -18.44 -2.90
N GLY A 157 6.18 -17.61 -2.23
CA GLY A 157 7.63 -17.78 -2.11
C GLY A 157 8.43 -17.36 -3.34
N ARG A 158 7.78 -16.92 -4.43
CA ARG A 158 8.49 -16.42 -5.62
C ARG A 158 9.28 -15.17 -5.28
N ARG A 159 10.50 -15.09 -5.83
CA ARG A 159 11.41 -13.97 -5.63
C ARG A 159 11.52 -13.17 -6.91
N ILE A 160 11.29 -11.87 -6.82
CA ILE A 160 11.41 -10.96 -7.96
C ILE A 160 12.24 -9.75 -7.51
N GLY A 161 13.31 -9.48 -8.26
CA GLY A 161 14.20 -8.35 -8.03
C GLY A 161 13.75 -7.09 -8.76
N GLY A 162 14.33 -5.97 -8.34
CA GLY A 162 14.16 -4.73 -9.06
C GLY A 162 14.87 -3.54 -8.43
N LYS A 163 14.56 -2.37 -8.96
CA LYS A 163 15.05 -1.08 -8.49
C LYS A 163 13.95 -0.30 -7.77
N LEU A 164 14.30 0.22 -6.60
CA LEU A 164 13.49 1.13 -5.80
C LEU A 164 13.97 2.56 -6.02
N THR A 165 13.05 3.45 -6.33
CA THR A 165 13.28 4.90 -6.34
C THR A 165 12.17 5.57 -5.56
N LEU A 166 12.50 6.36 -4.54
CA LEU A 166 11.57 7.08 -3.69
C LEU A 166 11.96 8.55 -3.65
N ALA A 167 10.96 9.43 -3.76
CA ALA A 167 11.11 10.85 -3.56
C ALA A 167 9.93 11.41 -2.77
N LYS A 168 10.22 11.98 -1.61
CA LYS A 168 9.22 12.65 -0.78
C LYS A 168 8.87 14.02 -1.36
N PRO A 169 7.62 14.48 -1.17
CA PRO A 169 6.47 13.69 -0.72
C PRO A 169 5.89 12.84 -1.86
N GLY A 170 5.39 11.67 -1.50
CA GLY A 170 4.39 10.92 -2.26
C GLY A 170 4.90 10.07 -3.43
N ARG A 171 6.13 10.29 -3.91
CA ARG A 171 6.61 9.65 -5.13
C ARG A 171 7.41 8.39 -4.84
N LEU A 172 7.09 7.34 -5.59
CA LEU A 172 7.69 6.01 -5.45
C LEU A 172 7.71 5.30 -6.80
N ARG A 173 8.72 4.51 -7.06
CA ARG A 173 8.79 3.63 -8.23
C ARG A 173 9.45 2.31 -7.83
N PHE A 174 8.73 1.21 -8.02
CA PHE A 174 9.30 -0.13 -8.08
C PHE A 174 9.37 -0.54 -9.54
N GLU A 175 10.58 -0.71 -10.03
CA GLU A 175 10.82 -1.20 -11.38
C GLU A 175 11.34 -2.63 -11.30
N TYR A 176 10.59 -3.57 -11.84
CA TYR A 176 10.96 -4.98 -11.78
C TYR A 176 11.98 -5.32 -12.86
N ASP A 177 12.96 -6.14 -12.48
CA ASP A 177 13.94 -6.67 -13.41
C ASP A 177 13.29 -7.68 -14.37
N GLN A 178 13.90 -7.83 -15.55
CA GLN A 178 13.48 -8.85 -16.50
C GLN A 178 13.57 -10.26 -15.86
N PRO A 179 12.65 -11.18 -16.20
CA PRO A 179 11.66 -11.11 -17.28
C PRO A 179 10.33 -10.45 -16.90
N SER A 180 10.20 -9.86 -15.71
CA SER A 180 8.95 -9.22 -15.30
C SER A 180 8.71 -7.91 -16.08
N PRO A 181 7.57 -7.77 -16.78
CA PRO A 181 7.26 -6.53 -17.49
C PRO A 181 6.72 -5.44 -16.56
N LEU A 182 6.66 -5.69 -15.24
CA LEU A 182 5.96 -4.84 -14.30
C LEU A 182 6.71 -3.59 -13.86
N GLU A 183 5.93 -2.55 -13.58
CA GLU A 183 6.36 -1.41 -12.79
C GLU A 183 5.22 -0.91 -11.91
N VAL A 184 5.54 -0.43 -10.72
CA VAL A 184 4.64 0.25 -9.81
C VAL A 184 5.14 1.68 -9.65
N VAL A 185 4.30 2.66 -9.92
CA VAL A 185 4.65 4.09 -9.92
C VAL A 185 3.66 4.85 -9.06
N ALA A 186 4.13 5.67 -8.14
CA ALA A 186 3.32 6.60 -7.37
C ALA A 186 3.75 8.04 -7.69
N ASP A 187 2.78 8.90 -7.96
CA ASP A 187 3.01 10.32 -8.31
C ASP A 187 2.77 11.29 -7.13
N GLY A 188 2.33 10.74 -6.00
CA GLY A 188 1.98 11.46 -4.77
C GLY A 188 0.50 11.53 -4.46
N THR A 189 -0.36 11.19 -5.41
CA THR A 189 -1.80 11.07 -5.20
C THR A 189 -2.28 9.64 -5.47
N SER A 190 -1.79 9.07 -6.57
CA SER A 190 -2.17 7.75 -7.02
C SER A 190 -0.97 6.82 -7.08
N VAL A 191 -1.28 5.53 -7.14
CA VAL A 191 -0.34 4.47 -7.50
C VAL A 191 -0.87 3.80 -8.76
N ALA A 192 -0.05 3.78 -9.80
CA ALA A 192 -0.25 3.07 -11.04
C ALA A 192 0.55 1.77 -11.01
N VAL A 193 -0.08 0.67 -11.37
CA VAL A 193 0.61 -0.58 -11.64
C VAL A 193 0.48 -0.89 -13.11
N ARG A 194 1.61 -1.04 -13.78
CA ARG A 194 1.68 -1.17 -15.23
C ARG A 194 2.32 -2.48 -15.62
N ASP A 195 1.75 -3.07 -16.65
CA ASP A 195 2.41 -4.14 -17.41
C ASP A 195 2.92 -3.54 -18.73
N ARG A 196 4.25 -3.40 -18.85
CA ARG A 196 4.89 -2.83 -20.04
C ARG A 196 4.66 -3.68 -21.30
N LYS A 197 4.45 -4.98 -21.13
CA LYS A 197 4.25 -5.92 -22.25
C LYS A 197 2.81 -5.85 -22.77
N LEU A 198 1.85 -5.71 -21.86
CA LEU A 198 0.42 -5.65 -22.21
C LEU A 198 -0.09 -4.22 -22.43
N ASN A 199 0.71 -3.20 -22.09
CA ASN A 199 0.30 -1.79 -22.10
C ASN A 199 -0.97 -1.53 -21.27
N THR A 200 -1.11 -2.23 -20.15
CA THR A 200 -2.20 -2.03 -19.19
C THR A 200 -1.73 -1.23 -17.99
N GLN A 201 -2.66 -0.52 -17.34
CA GLN A 201 -2.39 0.26 -16.15
C GLN A 201 -3.60 0.24 -15.21
N ASP A 202 -3.39 -0.22 -13.98
CA ASP A 202 -4.37 -0.19 -12.91
C ASP A 202 -4.03 0.95 -11.94
N LEU A 203 -5.03 1.73 -11.52
CA LEU A 203 -4.86 2.93 -10.70
C LEU A 203 -5.54 2.81 -9.35
N TYR A 204 -4.81 3.18 -8.30
CA TYR A 204 -5.27 3.17 -6.90
C TYR A 204 -4.89 4.46 -6.20
N PHE A 205 -5.54 4.77 -5.07
CA PHE A 205 -5.11 5.89 -4.23
C PHE A 205 -3.95 5.49 -3.33
N ILE A 206 -2.94 6.35 -3.22
CA ILE A 206 -1.78 6.14 -2.33
C ILE A 206 -2.21 5.94 -0.87
N SER A 207 -3.27 6.63 -0.44
CA SER A 207 -3.84 6.57 0.91
C SER A 207 -4.36 5.18 1.28
N GLN A 208 -4.57 4.29 0.32
CA GLN A 208 -5.05 2.93 0.54
C GLN A 208 -3.91 1.91 0.65
N THR A 209 -2.65 2.35 0.49
CA THR A 209 -1.47 1.48 0.63
C THR A 209 -0.99 1.38 2.09
N PRO A 210 -0.51 0.20 2.52
CA PRO A 210 0.16 0.02 3.82
C PRO A 210 1.44 0.87 3.98
N LEU A 211 2.17 1.13 2.88
CA LEU A 211 3.45 1.87 2.93
C LEU A 211 3.31 3.39 2.75
N LYS A 212 2.09 3.94 2.72
CA LYS A 212 1.85 5.38 2.53
C LYS A 212 2.59 6.27 3.52
N PHE A 213 2.83 5.79 4.74
CA PHE A 213 3.56 6.55 5.75
C PHE A 213 4.98 6.87 5.28
N LEU A 214 5.67 5.93 4.60
CA LEU A 214 7.03 6.13 4.06
C LEU A 214 7.12 7.28 3.05
N LEU A 215 6.00 7.62 2.43
CA LEU A 215 5.93 8.59 1.36
C LEU A 215 5.55 9.98 1.87
N ARG A 216 5.19 10.15 3.15
CA ARG A 216 4.94 11.48 3.71
C ARG A 216 6.22 12.30 3.77
N ASP A 217 6.07 13.62 3.68
CA ASP A 217 7.18 14.57 3.86
C ASP A 217 7.78 14.42 5.26
N LYS A 218 6.93 14.39 6.28
CA LYS A 218 7.29 14.07 7.67
C LYS A 218 6.47 12.89 8.17
N ILE A 219 7.15 11.99 8.86
CA ILE A 219 6.57 10.79 9.46
C ILE A 219 6.62 10.93 10.98
N ASP A 220 5.51 10.58 11.62
CA ASP A 220 5.47 10.27 13.05
C ASP A 220 4.76 8.93 13.24
N LEU A 221 5.53 7.85 13.31
CA LEU A 221 5.01 6.48 13.42
C LEU A 221 4.08 6.29 14.63
N ALA A 222 4.29 7.02 15.73
CA ALA A 222 3.50 6.89 16.94
C ALA A 222 2.13 7.59 16.83
N ARG A 223 2.01 8.58 15.95
CA ARG A 223 0.74 9.30 15.69
C ARG A 223 -0.01 8.75 14.48
N ASP A 224 0.75 8.36 13.47
CA ASP A 224 0.22 8.01 12.16
C ASP A 224 -0.28 6.57 12.07
N LEU A 225 0.28 5.69 12.90
CA LEU A 225 0.04 4.25 12.89
C LEU A 225 -0.07 3.74 14.33
N ASN A 226 -0.64 2.55 14.48
CA ASN A 226 -0.64 1.86 15.77
C ASN A 226 0.63 1.02 15.89
N VAL A 227 1.57 1.43 16.74
CA VAL A 227 2.76 0.63 17.06
C VAL A 227 2.33 -0.56 17.89
N THR A 228 2.48 -1.76 17.35
CA THR A 228 2.01 -3.01 17.99
C THR A 228 3.11 -3.71 18.74
N ASP A 229 4.36 -3.57 18.29
CA ASP A 229 5.48 -4.29 18.86
C ASP A 229 6.80 -3.59 18.54
N VAL A 230 7.76 -3.67 19.46
CA VAL A 230 9.11 -3.17 19.27
C VAL A 230 10.04 -4.17 19.91
N SER A 231 10.89 -4.82 19.10
CA SER A 231 11.89 -5.77 19.60
C SER A 231 13.28 -5.39 19.14
N ASN A 232 14.25 -5.68 20.01
CA ASN A 232 15.65 -5.64 19.67
C ASN A 232 16.19 -7.07 19.68
N ASP A 233 16.47 -7.58 18.48
CA ASP A 233 16.95 -8.93 18.27
C ASP A 233 18.45 -8.90 17.94
N PRO A 234 19.21 -9.99 18.13
CA PRO A 234 20.63 -10.04 17.74
C PRO A 234 20.87 -9.72 16.24
N GLY A 235 19.86 -9.91 15.40
CA GLY A 235 19.90 -9.60 13.97
C GLY A 235 19.53 -8.15 13.61
N GLY A 236 19.15 -7.31 14.59
CA GLY A 236 18.75 -5.93 14.37
C GLY A 236 17.47 -5.55 15.10
N ILE A 237 16.93 -4.38 14.75
CA ILE A 237 15.76 -3.81 15.42
C ILE A 237 14.51 -4.03 14.57
N ARG A 238 13.44 -4.53 15.19
CA ARG A 238 12.16 -4.78 14.54
C ARG A 238 11.07 -3.90 15.14
N ILE A 239 10.30 -3.25 14.27
CA ILE A 239 9.16 -2.43 14.65
C ILE A 239 7.92 -2.99 13.96
N GLY A 240 6.94 -3.42 14.76
CA GLY A 240 5.61 -3.84 14.33
C GLY A 240 4.64 -2.66 14.34
N LEU A 241 3.92 -2.47 13.24
CA LEU A 241 2.95 -1.41 13.00
C LEU A 241 1.65 -2.03 12.47
N GLU A 242 0.54 -1.38 12.73
CA GLU A 242 -0.77 -1.73 12.21
C GLU A 242 -1.40 -0.52 11.53
N ASP A 243 -1.89 -0.71 10.31
CA ASP A 243 -2.64 0.28 9.55
C ASP A 243 -4.06 -0.21 9.28
N ARG A 244 -5.05 0.48 9.84
CA ARG A 244 -6.48 0.16 9.73
C ARG A 244 -7.17 0.81 8.53
N SER A 245 -6.43 1.61 7.77
CA SER A 245 -6.95 2.43 6.66
C SER A 245 -6.44 1.96 5.30
N THR A 246 -6.09 0.68 5.20
CA THR A 246 -5.69 0.06 3.93
C THR A 246 -6.91 -0.48 3.18
N LEU A 247 -6.78 -0.69 1.87
CA LEU A 247 -7.84 -1.36 1.13
C LEU A 247 -8.05 -2.77 1.70
N GLY A 248 -9.30 -3.23 1.79
CA GLY A 248 -9.64 -4.55 2.35
C GLY A 248 -9.59 -4.67 3.88
N GLY A 249 -9.14 -3.65 4.62
CA GLY A 249 -9.19 -3.64 6.10
C GLY A 249 -7.85 -3.30 6.76
N THR A 250 -7.48 -4.08 7.79
CA THR A 250 -6.28 -3.86 8.60
C THR A 250 -5.08 -4.62 8.05
N SER A 251 -4.00 -3.91 7.74
CA SER A 251 -2.71 -4.49 7.37
C SER A 251 -1.71 -4.39 8.52
N LYS A 252 -0.85 -5.40 8.66
CA LYS A 252 0.28 -5.39 9.60
C LYS A 252 1.56 -5.16 8.85
N ILE A 253 2.41 -4.28 9.37
CA ILE A 253 3.71 -3.94 8.78
C ILE A 253 4.78 -4.28 9.81
N GLN A 254 5.85 -4.91 9.38
CA GLN A 254 7.04 -5.11 10.21
C GLN A 254 8.24 -4.49 9.49
N LEU A 255 8.91 -3.55 10.16
CA LEU A 255 10.13 -2.92 9.67
C LEU A 255 11.32 -3.56 10.36
N TYR A 256 12.38 -3.84 9.60
CA TYR A 256 13.61 -4.41 10.10
C TYR A 256 14.77 -3.47 9.77
N PHE A 257 15.45 -3.04 10.81
CA PHE A 257 16.63 -2.19 10.77
C PHE A 257 17.87 -2.99 11.15
N ASP A 258 19.04 -2.50 10.76
CA ASP A 258 20.30 -2.94 11.37
C ASP A 258 20.35 -2.58 12.88
N ALA A 259 21.28 -3.17 13.61
CA ALA A 259 21.42 -2.97 15.06
C ALA A 259 21.67 -1.50 15.45
N GLU A 260 22.23 -0.70 14.54
CA GLU A 260 22.51 0.73 14.74
C GLU A 260 21.37 1.65 14.26
N MET A 261 20.29 1.10 13.69
CA MET A 261 19.21 1.83 13.00
C MET A 261 19.67 2.85 11.94
N LYS A 262 20.80 2.58 11.29
CA LYS A 262 21.33 3.39 10.19
C LYS A 262 20.69 3.03 8.85
N THR A 263 20.18 1.81 8.71
CA THR A 263 19.66 1.28 7.45
C THR A 263 18.43 0.42 7.67
N LEU A 264 17.35 0.69 6.91
CA LEU A 264 16.23 -0.22 6.78
C LEU A 264 16.61 -1.34 5.81
N SER A 265 16.67 -2.58 6.29
CA SER A 265 17.12 -3.74 5.51
C SER A 265 15.96 -4.53 4.91
N GLN A 266 14.80 -4.52 5.58
CA GLN A 266 13.64 -5.27 5.12
C GLN A 266 12.35 -4.67 5.67
N TRP A 267 11.26 -4.82 4.93
CA TRP A 267 9.92 -4.72 5.49
C TRP A 267 9.08 -5.95 5.12
N ARG A 268 8.12 -6.25 5.97
CA ARG A 268 7.09 -7.27 5.74
C ARG A 268 5.72 -6.64 5.87
N ILE A 269 4.81 -7.07 5.00
CA ILE A 269 3.44 -6.63 4.99
C ILE A 269 2.57 -7.88 5.03
N THR A 270 1.69 -7.95 6.02
CA THR A 270 0.61 -8.92 6.08
C THR A 270 -0.68 -8.19 5.80
N ASP A 271 -1.35 -8.58 4.73
CA ASP A 271 -2.61 -7.96 4.33
C ASP A 271 -3.78 -8.41 5.22
N PRO A 272 -4.98 -7.82 5.05
CA PRO A 272 -6.17 -8.20 5.81
C PRO A 272 -6.60 -9.67 5.62
N GLN A 273 -6.20 -10.29 4.51
CA GLN A 273 -6.48 -11.68 4.15
C GLN A 273 -5.43 -12.66 4.72
N GLY A 274 -4.35 -12.15 5.31
CA GLY A 274 -3.28 -12.93 5.92
C GLY A 274 -2.11 -13.27 4.99
N TYR A 275 -2.09 -12.77 3.76
CA TYR A 275 -0.97 -13.01 2.85
C TYR A 275 0.23 -12.15 3.24
N LEU A 276 1.39 -12.80 3.33
CA LEU A 276 2.65 -12.18 3.70
C LEU A 276 3.47 -11.85 2.45
N THR A 277 3.80 -10.57 2.30
CA THR A 277 4.79 -10.10 1.33
C THR A 277 6.02 -9.58 2.08
N THR A 278 7.21 -10.04 1.67
CA THR A 278 8.48 -9.55 2.22
C THR A 278 9.22 -8.78 1.14
N VAL A 279 9.80 -7.63 1.48
CA VAL A 279 10.70 -6.89 0.60
C VAL A 279 12.01 -6.64 1.32
N GLN A 280 13.08 -7.16 0.75
CA GLN A 280 14.45 -6.94 1.19
C GLN A 280 15.05 -5.80 0.39
N LEU A 281 15.78 -4.91 1.06
CA LEU A 281 16.38 -3.72 0.49
C LEU A 281 17.89 -3.82 0.56
N SER A 282 18.56 -3.38 -0.51
CA SER A 282 20.01 -3.33 -0.57
C SER A 282 20.49 -2.12 -1.38
N ASN A 283 21.77 -1.78 -1.24
CA ASN A 283 22.41 -0.68 -1.98
C ASN A 283 21.67 0.66 -1.84
N LEU A 284 21.16 0.95 -0.64
CA LEU A 284 20.38 2.15 -0.37
C LEU A 284 21.25 3.41 -0.41
N GLN A 285 20.92 4.33 -1.30
CA GLN A 285 21.54 5.65 -1.44
C GLN A 285 20.52 6.72 -1.07
N LYS A 286 20.79 7.49 -0.01
CA LYS A 286 19.96 8.60 0.47
C LYS A 286 20.41 9.92 -0.18
N GLY A 287 19.47 10.81 -0.50
CA GLY A 287 19.77 12.18 -0.94
C GLY A 287 20.26 12.32 -2.39
N LYS A 288 20.30 11.23 -3.16
CA LYS A 288 20.65 11.28 -4.59
C LYS A 288 19.56 12.02 -5.38
N ALA A 289 19.95 12.85 -6.34
CA ALA A 289 19.01 13.47 -7.26
C ALA A 289 18.30 12.39 -8.09
N VAL A 290 16.99 12.52 -8.25
CA VAL A 290 16.15 11.62 -9.05
C VAL A 290 15.32 12.45 -10.02
N ASP A 291 15.15 11.92 -11.22
CA ASP A 291 14.33 12.57 -12.23
C ASP A 291 12.84 12.46 -11.87
N GLY A 292 12.13 13.58 -11.93
CA GLY A 292 10.69 13.66 -11.69
C GLY A 292 9.88 12.86 -12.72
N ALA A 293 10.37 12.72 -13.95
CA ALA A 293 9.68 12.00 -15.02
C ALA A 293 9.49 10.50 -14.70
N LEU A 294 10.33 9.93 -13.83
CA LEU A 294 10.22 8.54 -13.37
C LEU A 294 8.88 8.25 -12.66
N PHE A 295 8.27 9.29 -12.09
CA PHE A 295 7.07 9.17 -11.27
C PHE A 295 5.80 9.59 -12.02
N PHE A 296 5.90 9.88 -13.32
CA PHE A 296 4.77 10.34 -14.11
C PHE A 296 3.71 9.25 -14.33
N ILE A 297 2.46 9.58 -14.04
CA ILE A 297 1.29 8.74 -14.30
C ILE A 297 0.43 9.34 -15.42
N ASN A 298 0.17 8.56 -16.48
CA ASN A 298 -0.78 8.92 -17.52
C ASN A 298 -2.19 8.47 -17.11
N TYR A 299 -3.11 9.40 -16.87
CA TYR A 299 -4.50 9.10 -16.49
C TYR A 299 -5.44 8.93 -17.69
N GLY A 300 -4.90 8.92 -18.90
CA GLY A 300 -5.65 8.77 -20.16
C GLY A 300 -6.13 10.08 -20.76
N ARG A 301 -5.90 11.22 -20.11
CA ARG A 301 -6.23 12.56 -20.61
C ARG A 301 -5.35 12.92 -21.82
N ALA A 302 -5.79 13.86 -22.64
CA ALA A 302 -5.09 14.21 -23.88
C ALA A 302 -3.71 14.81 -23.59
N GLU A 303 -3.64 15.69 -22.60
CA GLU A 303 -2.44 16.32 -22.09
C GLU A 303 -1.44 15.29 -21.52
N ASP A 304 -1.92 14.30 -20.78
CA ASP A 304 -1.07 13.26 -20.19
C ASP A 304 -0.43 12.40 -21.29
N LYS A 305 -1.19 12.07 -22.33
CA LYS A 305 -0.69 11.33 -23.50
C LYS A 305 0.36 12.12 -24.27
N ALA A 306 0.16 13.44 -24.42
CA ALA A 306 1.15 14.31 -25.07
C ALA A 306 2.45 14.37 -24.25
N MET A 307 2.34 14.55 -22.93
CA MET A 307 3.48 14.54 -22.02
C MET A 307 4.23 13.20 -22.04
N GLN A 308 3.51 12.08 -22.03
CA GLN A 308 4.12 10.75 -22.07
C GLN A 308 4.97 10.55 -23.33
N ARG A 309 4.46 10.97 -24.50
CA ARG A 309 5.22 10.91 -25.76
C ARG A 309 6.47 11.76 -25.72
N GLN A 310 6.39 12.94 -25.10
CA GLN A 310 7.55 13.80 -24.91
C GLN A 310 8.60 13.14 -24.01
N ILE A 311 8.19 12.57 -22.87
CA ILE A 311 9.10 11.84 -21.97
C ILE A 311 9.78 10.67 -22.70
N GLN A 312 9.01 9.88 -23.46
CA GLN A 312 9.54 8.77 -24.26
C GLN A 312 10.52 9.22 -25.35
N SER A 313 10.30 10.39 -25.96
CA SER A 313 11.21 10.94 -26.98
C SER A 313 12.54 11.46 -26.39
N GLN A 314 12.56 11.81 -25.10
CA GLN A 314 13.75 12.33 -24.42
C GLN A 314 14.62 11.22 -23.82
N ASN A 315 14.08 10.03 -23.61
CA ASN A 315 14.76 8.91 -22.98
C ASN A 315 14.59 7.63 -23.84
N PRO A 316 15.31 7.55 -24.97
CA PRO A 316 15.17 6.47 -25.96
C PRO A 316 15.69 5.11 -25.49
#